data_AF-A0A3D2MYJ8-F1
#
_entry.id   AF-A0A3D2MYJ8-F1
#
_cell.length_a   1.000
_cell.length_b   1.000
_cell.length_c   1.000
_cell.angle_alpha   90.00
_cell.angle_beta   90.00
_cell.angle_gamma   90.00
#
_symmetry.space_group_name_H-M   'P 1'
#
loop_
_entity.id
_entity.type
_entity.pdbx_description
1 polymer ?
#
loop_
_entity_poly.entity_id
_entity_poly.type
_entity_poly.pdbx_seq_one_letter_code
_entity_poly.pdbx_strand_id
1 'polypeptide(L)'
;MKALEVRVGQVAAKRLEREGWHADLIDGLIGASGGPKWLILGRLDRVLMSDLLSGRSKPLDAVGSSIGSWRHAAMAQVDPCTAFDRFEDAYLSQHYTSTKPAVSEITEVALWLMNTLLGEDGAREVAEHPWLRSHIVTARGKGLNGLRPGVGLVTGMGLAAVGNTVSRKTLGASFQRVVFAPDSASHPSPLLDGFGTRYVSLTEANVFNALMASGAIPYVFEGVYDIAGAGKGAFWD
;
A
#
# COMPACT_ATOMS: atom_id res chain seq x y z
N MET A 1 -7.66 0.46 -31.13
CA MET A 1 -7.63 0.20 -29.66
C MET A 1 -8.07 1.46 -28.94
N LYS A 2 -8.89 1.36 -27.88
CA LYS A 2 -9.12 2.48 -26.97
C LYS A 2 -8.01 2.46 -25.91
N ALA A 3 -7.33 3.58 -25.71
CA ALA A 3 -6.22 3.70 -24.75
C ALA A 3 -6.70 3.71 -23.28
N LEU A 4 -7.97 4.06 -23.05
CA LEU A 4 -8.59 4.12 -21.73
C LEU A 4 -10.05 3.66 -21.81
N GLU A 5 -10.48 2.83 -20.86
CA GLU A 5 -11.88 2.47 -20.64
C GLU A 5 -12.28 2.96 -19.25
N VAL A 6 -13.26 3.87 -19.20
CA VAL A 6 -13.81 4.39 -17.95
C VAL A 6 -15.13 3.68 -17.69
N ARG A 7 -15.23 3.01 -16.53
CA ARG A 7 -16.46 2.36 -16.08
C ARG A 7 -17.06 3.13 -14.93
N VAL A 8 -18.30 3.56 -15.10
CA VAL A 8 -19.05 4.34 -14.11
C VAL A 8 -20.44 3.72 -13.90
N GLY A 9 -20.89 3.70 -12.64
CA GLY A 9 -22.26 3.31 -12.32
C GLY A 9 -23.26 4.39 -12.77
N GLN A 10 -24.56 4.03 -12.84
CA GLN A 10 -25.61 4.95 -13.33
C GLN A 10 -25.68 6.27 -12.56
N VAL A 11 -25.46 6.24 -11.24
CA VAL A 11 -25.47 7.44 -10.39
C VAL A 11 -24.27 8.35 -10.71
N ALA A 12 -23.06 7.76 -10.82
CA ALA A 12 -21.85 8.49 -11.15
C ALA A 12 -21.92 9.07 -12.58
N ALA A 13 -22.46 8.31 -13.55
CA ALA A 13 -22.64 8.76 -14.93
C ALA A 13 -23.54 10.01 -15.02
N LYS A 14 -24.72 9.99 -14.37
CA LYS A 14 -25.62 11.16 -14.32
C LYS A 14 -24.96 12.37 -13.66
N ARG A 15 -24.12 12.13 -12.65
CA ARG A 15 -23.39 13.20 -11.97
C ARG A 15 -22.31 13.81 -12.87
N LEU A 16 -21.53 12.97 -13.55
CA LEU A 16 -20.53 13.39 -14.53
C LEU A 16 -21.14 14.16 -15.71
N GLU A 17 -22.31 13.74 -16.21
CA GLU A 17 -23.04 14.45 -17.28
C GLU A 17 -23.45 15.87 -16.85
N ARG A 18 -23.82 16.04 -15.58
CA ARG A 18 -24.26 17.33 -15.03
C ARG A 18 -23.11 18.25 -14.62
N GLU A 19 -22.10 17.71 -13.94
CA GLU A 19 -21.02 18.47 -13.30
C GLU A 19 -19.75 18.55 -14.16
N GLY A 20 -19.64 17.72 -15.20
CA GLY A 20 -18.39 17.52 -15.94
C GLY A 20 -17.37 16.70 -15.13
N TRP A 21 -16.13 16.62 -15.61
CA TRP A 21 -15.05 15.97 -14.87
C TRP A 21 -14.36 16.95 -13.92
N HIS A 22 -14.25 16.58 -12.63
CA HIS A 22 -13.41 17.30 -11.66
C HIS A 22 -13.02 16.41 -10.48
N ALA A 23 -11.94 16.78 -9.77
CA ALA A 23 -11.34 16.02 -8.66
C ALA A 23 -12.37 15.55 -7.61
N ASP A 24 -13.23 16.47 -7.18
CA ASP A 24 -14.21 16.25 -6.10
C ASP A 24 -15.33 15.25 -6.42
N LEU A 25 -15.35 14.64 -7.61
CA LEU A 25 -16.25 13.53 -7.92
C LEU A 25 -15.72 12.17 -7.42
N ILE A 26 -14.46 12.12 -7.01
CA ILE A 26 -13.76 10.89 -6.61
C ILE A 26 -13.43 11.01 -5.13
N ASP A 27 -14.05 10.19 -4.28
CA ASP A 27 -13.82 10.23 -2.83
C ASP A 27 -12.75 9.21 -2.36
N GLY A 28 -12.41 8.24 -3.21
CA GLY A 28 -11.43 7.21 -2.86
C GLY A 28 -10.60 6.74 -4.06
N LEU A 29 -9.38 6.31 -3.75
CA LEU A 29 -8.42 5.74 -4.69
C LEU A 29 -7.97 4.35 -4.18
N ILE A 30 -8.06 3.33 -5.04
CA ILE A 30 -7.64 1.97 -4.69
C ILE A 30 -6.36 1.62 -5.45
N GLY A 31 -5.29 1.36 -4.69
CA GLY A 31 -3.97 1.05 -5.21
C GLY A 31 -3.91 -0.39 -5.71
N ALA A 32 -3.98 -0.58 -7.03
CA ALA A 32 -3.82 -1.90 -7.64
C ALA A 32 -2.40 -2.45 -7.42
N SER A 33 -2.30 -3.64 -6.83
CA SER A 33 -1.03 -4.35 -6.58
C SER A 33 -0.50 -5.12 -7.79
N GLY A 34 0.79 -5.48 -7.72
CA GLY A 34 1.45 -6.40 -8.64
C GLY A 34 2.75 -5.82 -9.21
N GLY A 35 3.89 -6.37 -8.76
CA GLY A 35 5.28 -6.01 -9.11
C GLY A 35 5.43 -4.95 -10.19
N PRO A 36 5.71 -5.29 -11.46
CA PRO A 36 6.04 -4.31 -12.51
C PRO A 36 4.83 -3.55 -13.06
N LYS A 37 3.59 -3.84 -12.65
CA LYS A 37 2.40 -3.13 -13.16
C LYS A 37 2.45 -1.64 -12.83
N TRP A 38 3.13 -1.29 -11.74
CA TRP A 38 3.28 0.08 -11.29
C TRP A 38 3.99 0.95 -12.33
N LEU A 39 4.86 0.41 -13.20
CA LEU A 39 5.56 1.20 -14.22
C LEU A 39 4.59 1.86 -15.21
N ILE A 40 3.59 1.11 -15.69
CA ILE A 40 2.54 1.65 -16.56
C ILE A 40 1.56 2.50 -15.75
N LEU A 41 1.17 2.05 -14.57
CA LEU A 41 0.22 2.78 -13.73
C LEU A 41 0.79 4.11 -13.23
N GLY A 42 2.10 4.20 -12.99
CA GLY A 42 2.79 5.41 -12.59
C GLY A 42 2.74 6.49 -13.67
N ARG A 43 2.59 6.12 -14.96
CA ARG A 43 2.34 7.10 -16.03
C ARG A 43 0.94 7.67 -15.94
N LEU A 44 -0.06 6.84 -15.63
CA LEU A 44 -1.42 7.30 -15.35
C LEU A 44 -1.45 8.16 -14.08
N ASP A 45 -0.74 7.77 -13.03
CA ASP A 45 -0.70 8.46 -11.75
C ASP A 45 -0.13 9.89 -11.87
N ARG A 46 0.90 10.08 -12.70
CA ARG A 46 1.43 11.42 -13.00
C ARG A 46 0.35 12.33 -13.60
N VAL A 47 -0.41 11.83 -14.58
CA VAL A 47 -1.53 12.58 -15.19
C VAL A 47 -2.65 12.82 -14.16
N LEU A 48 -2.96 11.84 -13.32
CA LEU A 48 -3.96 12.01 -12.27
C LEU A 48 -3.56 13.12 -11.29
N MET A 49 -2.30 13.16 -10.86
CA MET A 49 -1.81 14.14 -9.90
C MET A 49 -1.60 15.52 -10.51
N SER A 50 -1.08 15.62 -11.74
CA SER A 50 -0.83 16.91 -12.41
C SER A 50 -2.10 17.57 -12.92
N ASP A 51 -3.08 16.78 -13.37
CA ASP A 51 -4.23 17.31 -14.09
C ASP A 51 -5.52 17.16 -13.28
N LEU A 52 -5.94 15.92 -12.99
CA LEU A 52 -7.27 15.68 -12.40
C LEU A 52 -7.34 16.09 -10.93
N LEU A 53 -6.25 15.92 -10.17
CA LEU A 53 -6.22 16.12 -8.71
C LEU A 53 -5.44 17.37 -8.28
N SER A 54 -4.84 18.13 -9.18
CA SER A 54 -3.97 19.28 -8.85
C SER A 54 -4.69 20.41 -8.11
N GLY A 55 -5.98 20.61 -8.37
CA GLY A 55 -6.81 21.61 -7.70
C GLY A 55 -7.60 21.10 -6.48
N ARG A 56 -7.26 19.91 -5.96
CA ARG A 56 -8.07 19.26 -4.94
C ARG A 56 -7.97 19.96 -3.58
N SER A 57 -9.13 20.18 -2.96
CA SER A 57 -9.24 20.73 -1.61
C SER A 57 -9.97 19.81 -0.63
N LYS A 58 -10.68 18.79 -1.14
CA LYS A 58 -11.39 17.80 -0.32
C LYS A 58 -10.53 16.57 -0.04
N PRO A 59 -10.69 15.92 1.12
CA PRO A 59 -9.98 14.68 1.40
C PRO A 59 -10.18 13.60 0.32
N LEU A 60 -9.16 12.79 0.04
CA LEU A 60 -9.20 11.60 -0.81
C LEU A 60 -8.65 10.42 -0.01
N ASP A 61 -9.46 9.39 0.23
CA ASP A 61 -8.99 8.19 0.92
C ASP A 61 -8.29 7.24 -0.06
N ALA A 62 -6.97 7.11 0.05
CA ALA A 62 -6.14 6.30 -0.83
C ALA A 62 -5.73 4.99 -0.15
N VAL A 63 -6.46 3.91 -0.45
CA VAL A 63 -6.29 2.59 0.17
C VAL A 63 -5.39 1.71 -0.70
N GLY A 64 -4.27 1.27 -0.14
CA GLY A 64 -3.31 0.45 -0.87
C GLY A 64 -2.62 -0.58 0.01
N SER A 65 -2.24 -1.70 -0.59
CA SER A 65 -1.21 -2.62 -0.08
C SER A 65 -0.11 -2.75 -1.12
N SER A 66 1.02 -3.33 -0.74
CA SER A 66 2.10 -3.66 -1.65
C SER A 66 2.55 -2.47 -2.48
N ILE A 67 2.93 -2.69 -3.74
CA ILE A 67 3.29 -1.61 -4.66
C ILE A 67 2.18 -0.56 -4.87
N GLY A 68 0.92 -0.89 -4.56
CA GLY A 68 -0.19 0.05 -4.57
C GLY A 68 -0.04 1.14 -3.49
N SER A 69 0.39 0.78 -2.28
CA SER A 69 0.66 1.76 -1.22
C SER A 69 1.91 2.60 -1.53
N TRP A 70 2.92 2.02 -2.19
CA TRP A 70 4.14 2.74 -2.58
C TRP A 70 3.85 3.80 -3.65
N ARG A 71 2.96 3.50 -4.60
CA ARG A 71 2.46 4.50 -5.57
C ARG A 71 1.73 5.63 -4.86
N HIS A 72 0.86 5.33 -3.89
CA HIS A 72 0.19 6.37 -3.11
C HIS A 72 1.19 7.19 -2.29
N ALA A 73 2.28 6.59 -1.82
CA ALA A 73 3.34 7.31 -1.12
C ALA A 73 4.08 8.30 -2.03
N ALA A 74 4.32 7.95 -3.31
CA ALA A 74 4.80 8.92 -4.31
C ALA A 74 3.77 10.04 -4.53
N MET A 75 2.47 9.71 -4.66
CA MET A 75 1.41 10.72 -4.84
C MET A 75 1.30 11.69 -3.66
N ALA A 76 1.62 11.24 -2.44
CA ALA A 76 1.53 12.04 -1.23
C ALA A 76 2.76 12.91 -0.95
N GLN A 77 3.72 12.96 -1.88
CA GLN A 77 4.86 13.88 -1.79
C GLN A 77 4.54 15.23 -2.42
N VAL A 78 5.26 16.27 -2.01
CA VAL A 78 5.07 17.65 -2.48
C VAL A 78 5.18 17.76 -4.01
N ASP A 79 6.13 17.04 -4.60
CA ASP A 79 6.26 16.88 -6.05
C ASP A 79 6.10 15.39 -6.42
N PRO A 80 4.86 14.94 -6.70
CA PRO A 80 4.60 13.54 -6.96
C PRO A 80 5.25 13.05 -8.26
N CYS A 81 5.40 13.92 -9.27
CA CYS A 81 6.05 13.56 -10.52
C CYS A 81 7.53 13.26 -10.29
N THR A 82 8.23 14.12 -9.55
CA THR A 82 9.63 13.88 -9.18
C THR A 82 9.79 12.64 -8.30
N ALA A 83 8.87 12.40 -7.36
CA ALA A 83 8.89 11.19 -6.53
C ALA A 83 8.73 9.90 -7.38
N PHE A 84 7.81 9.92 -8.36
CA PHE A 84 7.65 8.81 -9.29
C PHE A 84 8.88 8.62 -10.19
N ASP A 85 9.47 9.69 -10.72
CA ASP A 85 10.64 9.61 -11.60
C ASP A 85 11.84 9.02 -10.84
N ARG A 86 12.12 9.51 -9.63
CA ARG A 86 13.17 8.97 -8.75
C ARG A 86 12.95 7.49 -8.43
N PHE A 87 11.71 7.10 -8.14
CA PHE A 87 11.37 5.69 -7.88
C PHE A 87 11.50 4.83 -9.14
N GLU A 88 11.14 5.35 -10.32
CA GLU A 88 11.20 4.63 -11.59
C GLU A 88 12.65 4.39 -12.00
N ASP A 89 13.50 5.42 -11.89
CA ASP A 89 14.94 5.31 -12.16
C ASP A 89 15.60 4.27 -11.26
N ALA A 90 15.29 4.29 -9.96
CA ALA A 90 15.80 3.30 -9.01
C ALA A 90 15.31 1.88 -9.34
N TYR A 91 14.02 1.72 -9.65
CA TYR A 91 13.45 0.42 -9.99
C TYR A 91 14.01 -0.15 -11.30
N LEU A 92 14.27 0.68 -12.31
CA LEU A 92 14.84 0.24 -13.58
C LEU A 92 16.34 -0.06 -13.49
N SER A 93 17.04 0.57 -12.54
CA SER A 93 18.47 0.35 -12.30
C SER A 93 18.77 -0.72 -11.24
N GLN A 94 17.74 -1.28 -10.59
CA GLN A 94 17.92 -2.35 -9.62
C GLN A 94 18.63 -3.55 -10.25
N HIS A 95 19.49 -4.21 -9.47
CA HIS A 95 20.26 -5.35 -9.92
C HIS A 95 20.31 -6.44 -8.85
N TYR A 96 20.28 -7.69 -9.29
CA TYR A 96 20.49 -8.87 -8.47
C TYR A 96 21.70 -9.63 -8.98
N THR A 97 22.54 -10.09 -8.07
CA THR A 97 23.75 -10.88 -8.32
C THR A 97 23.47 -12.25 -8.92
N SER A 98 22.21 -12.70 -8.86
CA SER A 98 21.76 -14.02 -9.31
C SER A 98 20.35 -13.95 -9.91
N THR A 99 20.03 -14.93 -10.77
CA THR A 99 18.65 -15.16 -11.27
C THR A 99 17.71 -15.71 -10.19
N LYS A 100 18.27 -16.17 -9.07
CA LYS A 100 17.57 -16.59 -7.86
C LYS A 100 18.22 -15.87 -6.67
N PRO A 101 17.94 -14.57 -6.50
CA PRO A 101 18.54 -13.79 -5.42
C PRO A 101 18.15 -14.35 -4.06
N ALA A 102 19.01 -14.14 -3.08
CA ALA A 102 18.70 -14.49 -1.69
C ALA A 102 17.63 -13.55 -1.14
N VAL A 103 16.84 -14.02 -0.16
CA VAL A 103 15.81 -13.19 0.50
C VAL A 103 16.41 -11.91 1.11
N SER A 104 17.62 -12.00 1.66
CA SER A 104 18.34 -10.83 2.19
C SER A 104 18.66 -9.81 1.11
N GLU A 105 19.10 -10.25 -0.08
CA GLU A 105 19.40 -9.38 -1.21
C GLU A 105 18.14 -8.71 -1.77
N ILE A 106 17.03 -9.46 -1.89
CA ILE A 106 15.72 -8.89 -2.25
C ILE A 106 15.31 -7.82 -1.23
N THR A 107 15.54 -8.09 0.05
CA THR A 107 15.22 -7.15 1.14
C THR A 107 16.08 -5.90 1.07
N GLU A 108 17.38 -6.03 0.84
CA GLU A 108 18.31 -4.91 0.65
C GLU A 108 17.92 -4.03 -0.54
N VAL A 109 17.57 -4.63 -1.69
CA VAL A 109 17.11 -3.89 -2.86
C VAL A 109 15.81 -3.14 -2.57
N ALA A 110 14.83 -3.77 -1.92
CA ALA A 110 13.58 -3.07 -1.62
C ALA A 110 13.72 -2.02 -0.50
N LEU A 111 14.62 -2.21 0.47
CA LEU A 111 15.01 -1.16 1.43
C LEU A 111 15.61 0.05 0.70
N TRP A 112 16.52 -0.18 -0.25
CA TRP A 112 17.09 0.89 -1.07
C TRP A 112 16.02 1.59 -1.89
N LEU A 113 15.16 0.85 -2.60
CA LEU A 113 14.05 1.40 -3.37
C LEU A 113 13.10 2.25 -2.52
N MET A 114 12.76 1.80 -1.31
CA MET A 114 11.88 2.56 -0.40
C MET A 114 12.55 3.85 0.11
N ASN A 115 13.82 3.79 0.49
CA ASN A 115 14.59 4.98 0.86
C ASN A 115 14.68 5.97 -0.30
N THR A 116 14.95 5.46 -1.52
CA THR A 116 14.98 6.28 -2.72
C THR A 116 13.61 6.86 -3.02
N LEU A 117 12.51 6.10 -2.91
CA LEU A 117 11.16 6.60 -3.09
C LEU A 117 10.81 7.71 -2.09
N LEU A 118 11.07 7.54 -0.80
CA LEU A 118 10.69 8.53 0.20
C LEU A 118 11.62 9.75 0.22
N GLY A 119 12.91 9.60 -0.10
CA GLY A 119 13.86 10.69 0.07
C GLY A 119 13.94 11.15 1.53
N GLU A 120 14.34 12.41 1.74
CA GLU A 120 14.54 12.97 3.08
C GLU A 120 13.22 13.25 3.80
N ASP A 121 12.28 13.94 3.13
CA ASP A 121 11.02 14.41 3.71
C ASP A 121 9.81 13.51 3.44
N GLY A 122 9.90 12.54 2.53
CA GLY A 122 8.71 11.85 2.02
C GLY A 122 7.94 11.07 3.08
N ALA A 123 8.60 10.58 4.14
CA ALA A 123 7.89 9.93 5.24
C ALA A 123 6.97 10.91 5.99
N ARG A 124 7.43 12.15 6.21
CA ARG A 124 6.64 13.22 6.82
C ARG A 124 5.53 13.67 5.88
N GLU A 125 5.86 13.89 4.61
CA GLU A 125 4.89 14.30 3.59
C GLU A 125 3.73 13.30 3.46
N VAL A 126 4.02 12.00 3.40
CA VAL A 126 3.00 10.94 3.35
C VAL A 126 2.07 10.95 4.57
N ALA A 127 2.61 11.17 5.76
CA ALA A 127 1.84 11.16 7.01
C ALA A 127 0.99 12.43 7.18
N GLU A 128 1.51 13.57 6.73
CA GLU A 128 0.93 14.90 6.97
C GLU A 128 0.23 15.50 5.74
N HIS A 129 0.11 14.74 4.66
CA HIS A 129 -0.40 15.26 3.40
C HIS A 129 -1.81 15.89 3.57
N PRO A 130 -2.06 17.11 3.06
CA PRO A 130 -3.20 17.92 3.47
C PRO A 130 -4.57 17.37 3.06
N TRP A 131 -4.64 16.60 1.97
CA TRP A 131 -5.91 16.07 1.45
C TRP A 131 -5.86 14.58 1.08
N LEU A 132 -4.74 14.08 0.54
CA LEU A 132 -4.54 12.65 0.30
C LEU A 132 -4.33 11.90 1.62
N ARG A 133 -5.31 11.09 2.02
CA ARG A 133 -5.25 10.28 3.24
C ARG A 133 -4.80 8.88 2.87
N SER A 134 -3.54 8.56 3.17
CA SER A 134 -2.96 7.25 2.89
C SER A 134 -3.47 6.19 3.88
N HIS A 135 -4.11 5.14 3.39
CA HIS A 135 -4.47 3.95 4.16
C HIS A 135 -3.58 2.78 3.71
N ILE A 136 -2.52 2.52 4.48
CA ILE A 136 -1.54 1.49 4.18
C ILE A 136 -1.97 0.19 4.87
N VAL A 137 -2.39 -0.79 4.06
CA VAL A 137 -2.93 -2.07 4.54
C VAL A 137 -1.79 -3.07 4.71
N THR A 138 -1.77 -3.74 5.86
CA THR A 138 -0.84 -4.83 6.21
C THR A 138 -1.57 -5.97 6.91
N ALA A 139 -0.93 -7.13 6.98
CA ALA A 139 -1.38 -8.31 7.71
C ALA A 139 -0.39 -8.65 8.86
N ARG A 140 -0.82 -8.43 10.10
CA ARG A 140 -0.06 -8.88 11.29
C ARG A 140 -0.33 -10.36 11.56
N GLY A 141 0.73 -11.15 11.64
CA GLY A 141 0.64 -12.56 12.00
C GLY A 141 0.27 -12.80 13.47
N LYS A 142 -0.59 -13.79 13.73
CA LYS A 142 -0.96 -14.26 15.07
C LYS A 142 -0.41 -15.66 15.33
N GLY A 143 -0.07 -15.94 16.59
CA GLY A 143 0.46 -17.25 17.01
C GLY A 143 1.67 -17.63 16.16
N LEU A 144 1.62 -18.81 15.54
CA LEU A 144 2.66 -19.32 14.65
C LEU A 144 2.99 -18.37 13.47
N ASN A 145 2.00 -17.64 12.96
CA ASN A 145 2.18 -16.69 11.85
C ASN A 145 2.90 -15.41 12.26
N GLY A 146 3.01 -15.15 13.58
CA GLY A 146 3.76 -14.01 14.12
C GLY A 146 5.23 -14.32 14.39
N LEU A 147 5.69 -15.56 14.14
CA LEU A 147 7.06 -15.99 14.35
C LEU A 147 7.98 -15.58 13.19
N ARG A 148 9.28 -15.55 13.46
CA ARG A 148 10.32 -15.40 12.43
C ARG A 148 10.32 -16.60 11.45
N PRO A 149 10.90 -16.45 10.24
CA PRO A 149 10.99 -17.53 9.27
C PRO A 149 11.58 -18.81 9.88
N GLY A 150 10.87 -19.93 9.67
CA GLY A 150 11.22 -21.25 10.21
C GLY A 150 10.02 -22.20 10.16
N VAL A 151 10.16 -23.38 10.75
CA VAL A 151 9.11 -24.43 10.74
C VAL A 151 7.77 -23.91 11.30
N GLY A 152 7.81 -23.12 12.38
CA GLY A 152 6.62 -22.53 12.97
C GLY A 152 5.84 -21.66 11.99
N LEU A 153 6.51 -20.78 11.24
CA LEU A 153 5.86 -19.93 10.24
C LEU A 153 5.30 -20.76 9.08
N VAL A 154 6.03 -21.76 8.57
CA VAL A 154 5.51 -22.69 7.54
C VAL A 154 4.23 -23.37 8.00
N THR A 155 4.24 -23.91 9.23
CA THR A 155 3.05 -24.57 9.81
C THR A 155 1.90 -23.58 9.97
N GLY A 156 2.14 -22.38 10.48
CA GLY A 156 1.13 -21.34 10.64
C GLY A 156 0.48 -20.96 9.31
N MET A 157 1.28 -20.78 8.26
CA MET A 157 0.82 -20.41 6.93
C MET A 157 0.02 -21.55 6.29
N GLY A 158 0.49 -22.80 6.43
CA GLY A 158 -0.24 -23.98 5.98
C GLY A 158 -1.60 -24.13 6.65
N LEU A 159 -1.67 -23.94 7.96
CA LEU A 159 -2.95 -23.95 8.70
C LEU A 159 -3.88 -22.81 8.26
N ALA A 160 -3.34 -21.61 8.02
CA ALA A 160 -4.12 -20.49 7.52
C ALA A 160 -4.69 -20.77 6.13
N ALA A 161 -3.90 -21.37 5.23
CA ALA A 161 -4.33 -21.74 3.89
C ALA A 161 -5.45 -22.79 3.93
N VAL A 162 -5.28 -23.87 4.69
CA VAL A 162 -6.31 -24.91 4.88
C VAL A 162 -7.58 -24.32 5.51
N GLY A 163 -7.45 -23.45 6.51
CA GLY A 163 -8.61 -22.77 7.09
C GLY A 163 -9.37 -21.94 6.04
N ASN A 164 -8.65 -21.19 5.20
CA ASN A 164 -9.25 -20.33 4.18
C ASN A 164 -9.99 -21.11 3.09
N THR A 165 -9.57 -22.34 2.76
CA THR A 165 -10.32 -23.20 1.83
C THR A 165 -11.66 -23.65 2.39
N VAL A 166 -11.78 -23.76 3.72
CA VAL A 166 -13.04 -24.05 4.43
C VAL A 166 -13.88 -22.78 4.57
N SER A 167 -13.29 -21.70 5.09
CA SER A 167 -13.96 -20.41 5.21
C SER A 167 -12.97 -19.25 5.39
N ARG A 168 -13.16 -18.17 4.63
CA ARG A 168 -12.41 -16.91 4.81
C ARG A 168 -12.46 -16.38 6.25
N LYS A 169 -13.52 -16.68 7.01
CA LYS A 169 -13.67 -16.22 8.41
C LYS A 169 -12.59 -16.81 9.34
N THR A 170 -11.99 -17.95 9.02
CA THR A 170 -10.95 -18.57 9.86
C THR A 170 -9.64 -17.80 9.83
N LEU A 171 -9.38 -17.02 8.77
CA LEU A 171 -8.17 -16.22 8.64
C LEU A 171 -7.98 -15.22 9.79
N GLY A 172 -9.07 -14.80 10.45
CA GLY A 172 -8.99 -13.96 11.64
C GLY A 172 -8.26 -14.59 12.83
N ALA A 173 -8.12 -15.93 12.87
CA ALA A 173 -7.31 -16.63 13.87
C ALA A 173 -5.81 -16.56 13.54
N SER A 174 -5.47 -16.51 12.25
CA SER A 174 -4.08 -16.52 11.75
C SER A 174 -3.50 -15.11 11.58
N PHE A 175 -4.34 -14.14 11.23
CA PHE A 175 -3.93 -12.78 10.89
C PHE A 175 -4.85 -11.72 11.48
N GLN A 176 -4.30 -10.53 11.68
CA GLN A 176 -5.04 -9.29 11.94
C GLN A 176 -4.72 -8.32 10.82
N ARG A 177 -5.74 -7.76 10.14
CA ARG A 177 -5.50 -6.64 9.24
C ARG A 177 -5.15 -5.43 10.08
N VAL A 178 -4.01 -4.79 9.78
CA VAL A 178 -3.59 -3.55 10.41
C VAL A 178 -3.50 -2.48 9.32
N VAL A 179 -4.23 -1.39 9.50
CA VAL A 179 -4.27 -0.27 8.56
C VAL A 179 -3.64 0.92 9.23
N PHE A 180 -2.56 1.42 8.63
CA PHE A 180 -1.95 2.69 9.04
C PHE A 180 -2.64 3.81 8.27
N ALA A 181 -3.31 4.72 8.98
CA ALA A 181 -4.02 5.83 8.38
C ALA A 181 -3.93 7.09 9.27
N PRO A 182 -4.03 8.30 8.71
CA PRO A 182 -4.13 9.52 9.51
C PRO A 182 -5.31 9.46 10.48
N ASP A 183 -5.15 10.02 11.69
CA ASP A 183 -6.23 10.03 12.70
C ASP A 183 -7.49 10.79 12.25
N SER A 184 -7.33 11.70 11.28
CA SER A 184 -8.43 12.46 10.67
C SER A 184 -9.23 11.66 9.63
N ALA A 185 -8.74 10.47 9.24
CA ALA A 185 -9.37 9.65 8.21
C ALA A 185 -10.52 8.82 8.79
N SER A 186 -11.65 8.81 8.09
CA SER A 186 -12.74 7.88 8.39
C SER A 186 -12.33 6.46 7.99
N HIS A 187 -12.86 5.46 8.70
CA HIS A 187 -12.67 4.08 8.28
C HIS A 187 -13.37 3.85 6.93
N PRO A 188 -12.68 3.36 5.89
CA PRO A 188 -13.27 3.17 4.56
C PRO A 188 -14.17 1.93 4.56
N SER A 189 -15.38 2.07 5.10
CA SER A 189 -16.44 1.06 5.07
C SER A 189 -17.31 1.25 3.81
N PRO A 190 -17.77 0.16 3.16
CA PRO A 190 -17.58 -1.23 3.55
C PRO A 190 -16.29 -1.88 3.00
N LEU A 191 -15.42 -1.09 2.34
CA LEU A 191 -14.23 -1.60 1.64
C LEU A 191 -13.34 -2.47 2.54
N LEU A 192 -13.13 -2.04 3.78
CA LEU A 192 -12.31 -2.75 4.76
C LEU A 192 -13.14 -3.42 5.86
N ASP A 193 -14.33 -3.91 5.54
CA ASP A 193 -15.13 -4.74 6.46
C ASP A 193 -14.74 -6.23 6.36
N GLY A 194 -15.41 -7.09 7.12
CA GLY A 194 -15.29 -8.56 7.02
C GLY A 194 -14.03 -9.20 7.64
N PHE A 195 -13.14 -8.39 8.23
CA PHE A 195 -11.98 -8.83 9.00
C PHE A 195 -11.84 -7.97 10.26
N GLY A 196 -11.21 -8.52 11.30
CA GLY A 196 -10.84 -7.74 12.49
C GLY A 196 -9.74 -6.73 12.15
N THR A 197 -10.13 -5.55 11.65
CA THR A 197 -9.22 -4.46 11.30
C THR A 197 -8.82 -3.69 12.54
N ARG A 198 -7.52 -3.49 12.74
CA ARG A 198 -6.97 -2.52 13.69
C ARG A 198 -6.45 -1.32 12.92
N TYR A 199 -6.89 -0.13 13.29
CA TYR A 199 -6.35 1.12 12.76
C TYR A 199 -5.23 1.61 13.67
N VAL A 200 -4.15 2.10 13.06
CA VAL A 200 -2.98 2.67 13.72
C VAL A 200 -2.73 4.04 13.11
N SER A 201 -2.48 5.04 13.94
CA SER A 201 -2.14 6.39 13.48
C SER A 201 -0.90 6.34 12.58
N LEU A 202 -1.04 6.80 11.35
CA LEU A 202 0.07 6.97 10.43
C LEU A 202 0.87 8.20 10.84
N THR A 203 2.16 8.01 11.11
CA THR A 203 3.09 9.06 11.52
C THR A 203 4.38 8.90 10.74
N GLU A 204 5.17 9.98 10.66
CA GLU A 204 6.49 9.94 10.03
C GLU A 204 7.34 8.76 10.55
N ALA A 205 7.26 8.47 11.85
CA ALA A 205 8.00 7.39 12.50
C ALA A 205 7.61 5.97 12.07
N ASN A 206 6.45 5.78 11.42
CA ASN A 206 5.99 4.47 10.99
C ASN A 206 5.69 4.32 9.49
N VAL A 207 5.68 5.40 8.71
CA VAL A 207 5.43 5.36 7.25
C VAL A 207 6.35 4.36 6.55
N PHE A 208 7.67 4.47 6.76
CA PHE A 208 8.66 3.58 6.13
C PHE A 208 8.34 2.10 6.41
N ASN A 209 8.18 1.77 7.69
CA ASN A 209 7.94 0.40 8.12
C ASN A 209 6.56 -0.12 7.70
N ALA A 210 5.53 0.72 7.67
CA ALA A 210 4.21 0.36 7.18
C ALA A 210 4.22 0.05 5.68
N LEU A 211 4.91 0.87 4.88
CA LEU A 211 5.07 0.65 3.44
C LEU A 211 5.85 -0.64 3.16
N MET A 212 6.98 -0.84 3.86
CA MET A 212 7.77 -2.06 3.74
C MET A 212 6.98 -3.30 4.14
N ALA A 213 6.26 -3.24 5.27
CA ALA A 213 5.39 -4.32 5.72
C ALA A 213 4.32 -4.66 4.69
N SER A 214 3.70 -3.65 4.08
CA SER A 214 2.67 -3.86 3.06
C SER A 214 3.17 -4.54 1.79
N GLY A 215 4.48 -4.60 1.55
CA GLY A 215 5.07 -5.35 0.43
C GLY A 215 5.72 -6.67 0.86
N ALA A 216 5.63 -7.05 2.14
CA ALA A 216 6.40 -8.15 2.69
C ALA A 216 5.74 -9.51 2.50
N ILE A 217 6.41 -10.39 1.76
CA ILE A 217 5.93 -11.74 1.46
C ILE A 217 6.88 -12.76 2.10
N PRO A 218 6.40 -13.62 3.03
CA PRO A 218 7.22 -14.64 3.67
C PRO A 218 8.06 -15.45 2.66
N TYR A 219 9.35 -15.62 2.96
CA TYR A 219 10.33 -16.36 2.13
C TYR A 219 10.68 -15.73 0.77
N VAL A 220 10.15 -14.55 0.46
CA VAL A 220 10.53 -13.75 -0.71
C VAL A 220 11.16 -12.44 -0.26
N PHE A 221 10.60 -11.85 0.79
CA PHE A 221 11.03 -10.61 1.40
C PHE A 221 10.89 -10.72 2.93
N GLU A 222 11.85 -10.17 3.67
CA GLU A 222 11.82 -10.28 5.12
C GLU A 222 10.61 -9.55 5.73
N GLY A 223 10.08 -10.13 6.80
CA GLY A 223 8.98 -9.50 7.54
C GLY A 223 9.43 -8.23 8.23
N VAL A 224 8.53 -7.28 8.37
CA VAL A 224 8.76 -6.11 9.22
C VAL A 224 8.21 -6.43 10.60
N TYR A 225 8.96 -6.08 11.65
CA TYR A 225 8.62 -6.42 13.02
C TYR A 225 8.44 -5.17 13.86
N ASP A 226 7.55 -5.26 14.86
CA ASP A 226 7.45 -4.29 15.95
C ASP A 226 7.27 -2.83 15.49
N ILE A 227 6.43 -2.62 14.46
CA ILE A 227 6.14 -1.30 13.89
C ILE A 227 5.53 -0.37 14.96
N ALA A 228 6.03 0.87 15.03
CA ALA A 228 5.58 1.87 16.00
C ALA A 228 4.04 2.06 15.94
N GLY A 229 3.38 1.95 17.10
CA GLY A 229 1.93 2.02 17.25
C GLY A 229 1.16 0.71 16.95
N ALA A 230 1.76 -0.23 16.22
CA ALA A 230 1.08 -1.45 15.75
C ALA A 230 1.26 -2.66 16.67
N GLY A 231 2.22 -2.61 17.60
CA GLY A 231 2.52 -3.67 18.57
C GLY A 231 3.46 -4.74 18.01
N LYS A 232 3.64 -5.83 18.78
CA LYS A 232 4.69 -6.82 18.51
C LYS A 232 4.38 -7.85 17.42
N GLY A 233 5.41 -8.37 16.77
CA GLY A 233 5.31 -9.52 15.86
C GLY A 233 5.48 -9.15 14.38
N ALA A 234 5.35 -10.15 13.51
CA ALA A 234 5.58 -10.01 12.08
C ALA A 234 4.40 -9.35 11.34
N PHE A 235 4.72 -8.40 10.47
CA PHE A 235 3.81 -7.73 9.54
C PHE A 235 4.18 -8.06 8.10
N TRP A 236 3.16 -8.38 7.32
CA TRP A 236 3.23 -8.87 5.95
C TRP A 236 2.26 -8.08 5.04
N ASP A 237 2.33 -8.30 3.73
CA ASP A 237 1.29 -7.91 2.74
C ASP A 237 0.00 -8.71 3.00
#